data_AF-A0A965V8J1-F1
#
_entry.id   AF-A0A965V8J1-F1
#
_cell.length_a   1.000
_cell.length_b   1.000
_cell.length_c   1.000
_cell.angle_alpha   90.00
_cell.angle_beta   90.00
_cell.angle_gamma   90.00
#
_symmetry.space_group_name_H-M   'P 1'
#
loop_
_entity.id
_entity.type
_entity.pdbx_description
1 polymer ?
#
loop_
_entity_poly.entity_id
_entity_poly.type
_entity_poly.pdbx_seq_one_letter_code
_entity_poly.pdbx_strand_id
1 'polypeptide(L)' 'MKLRMFGATDKGLVRSINQDAYTCDAGKGLVVLSDGMGGHAAGEVASHMVVEASRMHWRR' A
#
# COMPACT_ATOMS: atom_id res chain seq x y z
N MET A 1 3.10 24.04 7.49
CA MET A 1 4.11 23.12 6.90
C MET A 1 3.41 22.26 5.85
N LYS A 2 3.94 22.14 4.63
CA LYS A 2 3.33 21.33 3.55
C LYS A 2 4.15 20.04 3.38
N LEU A 3 3.54 18.90 3.67
CA LEU A 3 4.18 17.59 3.45
C LEU A 3 4.22 17.29 1.94
N ARG A 4 5.35 16.76 1.47
CA ARG A 4 5.47 16.12 0.15
C ARG A 4 5.81 14.67 0.37
N MET A 5 5.05 13.78 -0.24
CA MET A 5 5.17 12.33 -0.08
C MET A 5 5.20 11.71 -1.47
N PHE A 6 6.03 10.71 -1.65
CA PHE A 6 6.19 9.96 -2.89
C PHE A 6 6.34 8.48 -2.55
N GLY A 7 5.84 7.63 -3.42
CA GLY A 7 6.00 6.18 -3.29
C GLY A 7 6.10 5.55 -4.66
N ALA A 8 6.82 4.44 -4.71
CA ALA A 8 6.98 3.58 -5.87
C ALA A 8 7.17 2.15 -5.35
N THR A 9 6.73 1.16 -6.13
CA THR A 9 6.96 -0.26 -5.85
C THR A 9 7.33 -0.97 -7.14
N ASP A 10 8.07 -2.06 -7.03
CA ASP A 10 8.49 -2.92 -8.12
C ASP A 10 8.37 -4.38 -7.69
N LYS A 11 8.00 -5.25 -8.64
CA LYS A 11 7.84 -6.69 -8.39
C LYS A 11 9.17 -7.39 -8.08
N GLY A 12 10.28 -6.81 -8.53
CA GLY A 12 11.58 -7.44 -8.60
C GLY A 12 11.67 -8.46 -9.73
N LEU A 13 12.78 -9.20 -9.73
CA LEU A 13 13.21 -10.05 -10.84
C LEU A 13 12.63 -11.48 -10.80
N VAL A 14 12.12 -11.92 -9.64
CA VAL A 14 11.79 -13.34 -9.39
C VAL A 14 10.29 -13.59 -9.37
N ARG A 15 9.52 -12.73 -8.68
CA ARG A 15 8.08 -12.97 -8.51
C ARG A 15 7.34 -12.74 -9.81
N SER A 16 6.20 -13.43 -9.99
CA SER A 16 5.31 -13.24 -11.14
C SER A 16 4.37 -12.05 -10.95
N ILE A 17 3.98 -11.76 -9.70
CA ILE A 17 3.05 -10.69 -9.30
C ILE A 17 3.66 -9.89 -8.15
N ASN A 18 3.48 -8.57 -8.16
CA ASN A 18 3.79 -7.71 -7.02
C ASN A 18 2.59 -7.71 -6.07
N GLN A 19 2.80 -8.09 -4.82
CA GLN A 19 1.74 -8.13 -3.80
C GLN A 19 1.88 -6.97 -2.81
N ASP A 20 2.81 -6.04 -3.03
CA ASP A 20 2.94 -4.82 -2.25
C ASP A 20 1.87 -3.80 -2.66
N ALA A 21 1.28 -3.12 -1.67
CA ALA A 21 0.41 -1.98 -1.88
C ALA A 21 0.83 -0.82 -0.97
N TYR A 22 0.67 0.42 -1.43
CA TYR A 22 0.98 1.61 -0.64
C TYR A 22 0.02 2.77 -0.90
N THR A 23 -0.04 3.74 0.02
CA THR A 23 -0.68 5.04 -0.21
C THR A 23 0.14 6.18 0.40
N CYS A 24 0.05 7.35 -0.21
CA CYS A 24 0.64 8.59 0.28
C CYS A 24 -0.42 9.68 0.27
N ASP A 25 -0.92 10.06 1.45
CA ASP A 25 -1.91 11.11 1.61
C ASP A 25 -1.30 12.26 2.42
N ALA A 26 -0.68 13.20 1.69
CA ALA A 26 -0.07 14.39 2.28
C ALA A 26 -1.09 15.31 2.97
N GLY A 27 -2.36 15.27 2.56
CA GLY A 27 -3.44 16.05 3.18
C GLY A 27 -3.80 15.54 4.57
N LYS A 28 -3.76 14.21 4.76
CA LYS A 28 -3.96 13.57 6.06
C LYS A 28 -2.69 13.38 6.89
N GLY A 29 -1.52 13.58 6.28
CA GLY A 29 -0.23 13.25 6.87
C GLY A 29 -0.06 11.75 7.07
N LEU A 30 -0.54 10.94 6.12
CA LEU A 30 -0.56 9.48 6.19
C LEU A 30 0.31 8.86 5.09
N VAL A 31 1.12 7.88 5.46
CA VAL A 31 1.76 6.94 4.53
C VAL A 31 1.47 5.53 5.04
N VAL A 32 1.10 4.64 4.13
CA VAL A 32 0.87 3.21 4.44
C VAL A 32 1.62 2.38 3.41
N LEU A 33 2.27 1.32 3.86
CA LEU A 33 2.85 0.26 3.04
C LEU A 33 2.35 -1.08 3.60
N SER A 34 1.93 -1.98 2.71
CA SER A 34 1.48 -3.33 3.05
C SER A 34 2.14 -4.33 2.11
N ASP A 35 2.94 -5.26 2.65
CA ASP A 35 3.46 -6.43 1.94
C ASP A 35 2.40 -7.54 2.02
N GLY A 36 1.88 -7.94 0.86
CA GLY A 36 0.84 -8.96 0.74
C GLY A 36 1.41 -10.36 0.60
N MET A 37 0.84 -11.33 1.31
CA MET A 37 1.19 -12.74 1.16
C MET A 37 -0.03 -13.60 0.83
N GLY A 38 0.14 -14.57 -0.08
CA GLY A 38 -0.91 -15.54 -0.41
C GLY A 38 -0.83 -16.01 -1.86
N GLY A 39 -1.14 -17.29 -2.11
CA GLY A 39 -1.17 -17.87 -3.45
C GLY A 39 -2.30 -17.31 -4.33
N HIS A 40 -2.22 -17.52 -5.64
CA HIS A 40 -3.24 -17.10 -6.63
C HIS A 40 -3.69 -15.63 -6.48
N ALA A 41 -2.75 -14.71 -6.29
CA ALA A 41 -3.01 -13.27 -6.09
C ALA A 41 -3.78 -12.89 -4.80
N ALA A 42 -4.02 -13.82 -3.86
CA ALA A 42 -4.69 -13.49 -2.60
C ALA A 42 -3.94 -12.44 -1.76
N GLY A 43 -2.61 -12.42 -1.84
CA GLY A 43 -1.79 -11.41 -1.16
C GLY A 43 -1.99 -10.00 -1.69
N GLU A 44 -2.24 -9.83 -2.99
CA GLU A 44 -2.53 -8.52 -3.60
C GLU A 44 -3.86 -7.97 -3.05
N VAL A 45 -4.90 -8.81 -3.02
CA VAL A 45 -6.20 -8.42 -2.46
C VAL A 45 -6.05 -8.02 -0.97
N ALA A 46 -5.30 -8.80 -0.19
CA ALA A 46 -5.06 -8.52 1.22
C ALA A 46 -4.32 -7.18 1.43
N SER A 47 -3.24 -6.93 0.71
CA SER A 47 -2.45 -5.70 0.87
C SER A 47 -3.23 -4.46 0.44
N HIS A 48 -4.03 -4.55 -0.63
CA HIS A 48 -4.93 -3.47 -1.04
C HIS A 48 -6.01 -3.17 0.01
N MET A 49 -6.60 -4.20 0.64
CA MET A 49 -7.59 -4.01 1.71
C MET A 49 -6.99 -3.27 2.90
N VAL A 50 -5.76 -3.58 3.31
CA VAL A 50 -5.07 -2.89 4.41
C VAL A 50 -4.86 -1.42 4.09
N VAL A 51 -4.37 -1.11 2.89
CA VAL A 51 -4.13 0.27 2.45
C VAL A 51 -5.43 1.08 2.42
N GLU A 52 -6.47 0.53 1.80
CA GLU A 52 -7.76 1.22 1.68
C GLU A 52 -8.41 1.43 3.05
N ALA A 53 -8.44 0.40 3.91
CA ALA A 53 -8.98 0.51 5.26
C ALA A 53 -8.21 1.56 6.06
N SER A 54 -6.88 1.55 6.02
CA SER A 54 -6.05 2.52 6.73
C SER A 54 -6.33 3.95 6.24
N ARG A 55 -6.40 4.14 4.92
CA ARG A 55 -6.70 5.46 4.32
C ARG A 55 -8.08 5.99 4.70
N MET A 56 -9.08 5.12 4.79
CA MET A 56 -10.47 5.49 5.12
C MET A 56 -10.66 5.87 6.59
N HIS A 57 -9.95 5.19 7.50
CA HIS A 57 -10.17 5.32 8.95
C HIS A 57 -9.16 6.22 9.65
N TRP A 58 -8.03 6.53 9.01
CA TRP A 58 -7.04 7.41 9.60
C TRP A 58 -7.61 8.79 9.93
N ARG A 59 -7.61 9.10 11.24
CA ARG A 59 -8.10 10.35 11.84
C ARG A 59 -9.61 10.61 11.65
N ARG A 60 -10.40 9.54 11.54
CA ARG A 60 -11.82 9.60 11.97
C ARG A 60 -11.92 9.75 13.48
#